data_AF-A0A0A3I3K4-F1
#
_entry.id   AF-A0A0A3I3K4-F1
#
_cell.length_a   1.000
_cell.length_b   1.000
_cell.length_c   1.000
_cell.angle_alpha   90.00
_cell.angle_beta   90.00
_cell.angle_gamma   90.00
#
_symmetry.space_group_name_H-M   'P 1'
#
loop_
_entity.id
_entity.type
_entity.pdbx_description
1 polymer ?
#
loop_
_entity_poly.entity_id
_entity_poly.type
_entity_poly.pdbx_seq_one_letter_code
_entity_poly.pdbx_strand_id
1 'polypeptide(L)'
;MVKVQIVLESKPINVSHDTYRRECRYIRGVHIPMKDFLEIMDCMTEEIRLYFDFHNPGKPLEPGTYLNGYSGLARTIAIYYQNENSSIVPMINNGKDFYVKII
;
A
#
# COMPACT_ATOMS: atom_id res chain seq x y z
N MET A 1 -18.63 -7.43 -3.10
CA MET A 1 -17.26 -7.13 -3.55
C MET A 1 -16.68 -6.08 -2.65
N VAL A 2 -15.55 -6.34 -2.02
CA VAL A 2 -14.81 -5.34 -1.24
C VAL A 2 -14.12 -4.42 -2.24
N LYS A 3 -14.22 -3.10 -2.02
CA LYS A 3 -13.57 -2.08 -2.86
C LYS A 3 -12.41 -1.46 -2.10
N VAL A 4 -11.46 -0.88 -2.83
CA VAL A 4 -10.42 -0.04 -2.24
C VAL A 4 -11.00 1.08 -1.40
N GLN A 5 -10.37 1.36 -0.25
CA GLN A 5 -10.79 2.39 0.69
C GLN A 5 -9.60 3.21 1.16
N ILE A 6 -9.84 4.51 1.36
CA ILE A 6 -8.91 5.37 2.09
C ILE A 6 -9.47 5.53 3.50
N VAL A 7 -8.66 5.19 4.50
CA VAL A 7 -9.04 5.25 5.91
C VAL A 7 -8.17 6.30 6.61
N LEU A 8 -8.81 7.12 7.44
CA LEU A 8 -8.14 7.97 8.41
C LEU A 8 -8.35 7.39 9.80
N GLU A 9 -7.24 7.04 10.44
CA GLU A 9 -7.24 6.36 11.72
C GLU A 9 -7.34 7.35 12.87
N SER A 10 -8.19 7.05 13.85
CA SER A 10 -8.28 7.84 15.09
C SER A 10 -7.05 7.65 15.99
N LYS A 11 -6.34 6.53 15.83
CA LYS A 11 -5.08 6.20 16.51
C LYS A 11 -4.08 5.70 15.48
N PRO A 12 -2.80 6.10 15.54
CA PRO A 12 -1.88 5.70 14.50
C PRO A 12 -1.61 4.20 14.50
N ILE A 13 -1.43 3.66 13.30
CA ILE A 13 -1.01 2.28 13.04
C ILE A 13 0.50 2.26 12.90
N ASN A 14 1.14 1.38 13.67
CA ASN A 14 2.58 1.13 13.58
C ASN A 14 2.82 -0.03 12.63
N VAL A 15 3.72 0.17 11.68
CA VAL A 15 4.14 -0.83 10.71
C VAL A 15 5.66 -0.95 10.79
N SER A 16 6.16 -2.15 11.06
CA SER A 16 7.61 -2.37 11.16
C SER A 16 8.28 -2.16 9.81
N HIS A 17 9.47 -1.56 9.83
CA HIS A 17 10.37 -1.49 8.69
C HIS A 17 11.66 -2.22 9.06
N ASP A 18 11.69 -3.53 8.81
CA ASP A 18 12.69 -4.42 9.42
C ASP A 18 14.12 -4.08 8.99
N THR A 19 14.31 -3.63 7.75
CA THR A 19 15.62 -3.19 7.24
C THR A 19 16.22 -2.03 8.04
N TYR A 20 15.39 -1.09 8.51
CA TYR A 20 15.83 0.04 9.33
C TYR A 20 15.60 -0.18 10.83
N ARG A 21 15.05 -1.35 11.22
CA ARG A 21 14.68 -1.69 12.60
C ARG A 21 13.88 -0.60 13.32
N ARG A 22 12.97 0.05 12.58
CA ARG A 22 12.11 1.14 13.07
C ARG A 22 10.64 0.81 12.88
N GLU A 23 9.79 1.41 13.69
CA GLU A 23 8.35 1.44 13.44
C GLU A 23 7.99 2.72 12.69
N CYS A 24 7.34 2.56 11.54
CA CYS A 24 6.72 3.66 10.81
C CYS A 24 5.29 3.85 11.33
N ARG A 25 4.92 5.09 11.66
CA ARG A 25 3.66 5.42 12.29
C ARG A 25 2.76 6.17 11.31
N TYR A 26 1.59 5.62 11.02
CA TYR A 26 0.69 6.14 10.00
C TYR A 26 -0.70 6.43 10.55
N ILE A 27 -1.30 7.54 10.13
CA ILE A 27 -2.72 7.87 10.39
C ILE A 27 -3.61 7.67 9.17
N ARG A 28 -3.02 7.36 8.02
CA ARG A 28 -3.72 7.17 6.75
C ARG A 28 -3.45 5.76 6.25
N GLY A 29 -4.51 5.05 5.91
CA GLY A 29 -4.48 3.71 5.33
C GLY A 29 -5.07 3.68 3.93
N VAL A 30 -4.50 2.86 3.06
CA VAL A 30 -5.10 2.45 1.79
C VAL A 30 -5.43 0.97 1.93
N HIS A 31 -6.71 0.63 2.06
CA HIS A 31 -7.14 -0.76 2.20
C HIS A 31 -7.47 -1.30 0.81
N ILE A 32 -6.81 -2.39 0.43
CA ILE A 32 -6.82 -2.92 -0.94
C ILE A 32 -7.29 -4.37 -0.89
N PRO A 33 -8.30 -4.76 -1.69
CA PRO A 33 -8.70 -6.16 -1.81
C PRO A 33 -7.51 -7.04 -2.21
N MET A 34 -7.40 -8.24 -1.65
CA MET A 34 -6.31 -9.18 -1.95
C MET A 34 -6.13 -9.42 -3.45
N LYS A 35 -7.22 -9.58 -4.20
CA LYS A 35 -7.19 -9.77 -5.65
C LYS A 35 -6.49 -8.60 -6.36
N ASP A 36 -6.97 -7.38 -6.10
CA ASP A 36 -6.42 -6.16 -6.67
C ASP A 36 -4.95 -5.99 -6.27
N PHE A 37 -4.59 -6.33 -5.02
CA PHE A 37 -3.22 -6.20 -4.54
C PHE A 37 -2.26 -7.12 -5.31
N LEU A 38 -2.66 -8.36 -5.61
CA LEU A 38 -1.86 -9.26 -6.44
C LEU A 38 -1.67 -8.71 -7.85
N GLU A 39 -2.73 -8.20 -8.48
CA GLU A 39 -2.64 -7.61 -9.82
C GLU A 39 -1.75 -6.35 -9.84
N ILE A 40 -1.81 -5.52 -8.80
CA ILE A 40 -0.92 -4.37 -8.59
C ILE A 40 0.54 -4.83 -8.50
N MET A 41 0.80 -5.92 -7.78
CA MET A 41 2.13 -6.49 -7.62
C MET A 41 2.70 -7.05 -8.94
N ASP A 42 1.85 -7.64 -9.79
CA ASP A 42 2.22 -8.14 -11.11
C ASP A 42 2.54 -7.01 -12.11
N CYS A 43 2.00 -5.82 -11.86
CA CYS A 43 2.25 -4.62 -12.67
C CYS A 43 3.51 -3.84 -12.25
N MET A 44 4.23 -4.27 -11.20
CA MET A 44 5.45 -3.60 -10.76
C MET A 44 6.62 -3.89 -11.69
N THR A 45 7.41 -2.86 -11.99
CA THR A 45 8.73 -3.06 -12.58
C THR A 45 9.66 -3.74 -11.57
N GLU A 46 10.74 -4.35 -12.05
CA GLU A 46 11.76 -4.98 -11.20
C GLU A 46 12.31 -4.01 -10.14
N GLU A 47 12.58 -2.76 -10.52
CA GLU A 47 13.04 -1.71 -9.60
C GLU A 47 12.01 -1.43 -8.49
N ILE A 48 10.73 -1.25 -8.84
CA ILE A 48 9.67 -0.99 -7.86
C ILE A 48 9.52 -2.20 -6.94
N ARG A 49 9.64 -3.42 -7.46
CA ARG A 49 9.54 -4.66 -6.70
C ARG A 49 10.68 -4.82 -5.70
N LEU A 50 11.92 -4.54 -6.10
CA LEU A 50 13.07 -4.52 -5.19
C LEU A 50 12.87 -3.51 -4.05
N TYR A 51 12.34 -2.33 -4.36
CA TYR A 51 12.03 -1.32 -3.35
C TYR A 51 10.85 -1.72 -2.44
N PHE A 52 9.87 -2.44 -2.98
CA PHE A 52 8.78 -3.02 -2.20
C PHE A 52 9.32 -3.99 -1.15
N ASP A 53 10.15 -4.94 -1.59
CA ASP A 53 10.74 -5.96 -0.71
C ASP A 53 11.66 -5.32 0.34
N PHE A 54 12.38 -4.24 -0.01
CA PHE A 54 13.18 -3.48 0.94
C PHE A 54 12.35 -2.82 2.07
N HIS A 55 11.17 -2.30 1.74
CA HIS A 55 10.26 -1.65 2.68
C HIS A 55 9.38 -2.65 3.45
N ASN A 56 9.15 -3.83 2.88
CA ASN A 56 8.25 -4.86 3.40
C ASN A 56 8.90 -6.26 3.44
N PRO A 57 10.13 -6.40 3.97
CA PRO A 57 10.88 -7.65 3.87
C PRO A 57 10.16 -8.77 4.62
N GLY A 58 9.95 -9.90 3.95
CA GLY A 58 9.37 -11.10 4.56
C GLY A 58 7.93 -10.95 5.04
N LYS A 59 7.23 -9.85 4.72
CA LYS A 59 5.83 -9.67 5.10
C LYS A 59 4.93 -10.58 4.24
N PRO A 60 4.00 -11.32 4.86
CA PRO A 60 3.10 -12.18 4.11
C PRO A 60 2.19 -11.34 3.21
N LEU A 61 1.85 -11.84 2.03
CA LEU A 61 0.88 -11.18 1.15
C LEU A 61 -0.49 -11.84 1.36
N GLU A 62 -1.12 -11.56 2.49
CA GLU A 62 -2.42 -12.14 2.86
C GLU A 62 -3.35 -11.12 3.54
N PRO A 63 -4.68 -11.33 3.52
CA PRO A 63 -5.63 -10.45 4.19
C PRO A 63 -5.28 -10.21 5.66
N GLY A 64 -5.36 -8.96 6.09
CA GLY A 64 -4.95 -8.51 7.43
C GLY A 64 -3.52 -7.99 7.51
N THR A 65 -2.68 -8.21 6.49
CA THR A 65 -1.30 -7.71 6.48
C THR A 65 -1.24 -6.19 6.38
N TYR A 66 -0.36 -5.58 7.18
CA TYR A 66 0.00 -4.17 7.12
C TYR A 66 1.38 -3.97 6.47
N LEU A 67 1.42 -3.17 5.42
CA LEU A 67 2.62 -2.87 4.62
C LEU A 67 2.96 -1.39 4.68
N ASN A 68 4.25 -1.07 4.68
CA ASN A 68 4.75 0.29 4.57
C ASN A 68 4.45 0.82 3.16
N GLY A 69 3.77 1.96 3.09
CA GLY A 69 3.62 2.73 1.87
C GLY A 69 4.92 3.49 1.55
N TYR A 70 5.14 3.69 0.25
CA TYR A 70 6.18 4.57 -0.29
C TYR A 70 5.71 5.11 -1.64
N SER A 71 6.43 6.08 -2.20
CA SER A 71 6.01 6.81 -3.42
C SER A 71 5.83 5.90 -4.64
N GLY A 72 6.74 4.95 -4.85
CA GLY A 72 6.64 3.97 -5.95
C GLY A 72 5.37 3.12 -5.85
N LEU A 73 5.10 2.57 -4.66
CA LEU A 73 3.88 1.81 -4.41
C LEU A 73 2.61 2.66 -4.58
N ALA A 74 2.60 3.90 -4.07
CA ALA A 74 1.47 4.82 -4.27
C ALA A 74 1.17 5.05 -5.76
N ARG A 75 2.22 5.24 -6.57
CA ARG A 75 2.09 5.43 -8.02
C ARG A 75 1.53 4.20 -8.70
N THR A 76 2.02 3.00 -8.37
CA THR A 76 1.52 1.74 -8.97
C THR A 76 0.05 1.51 -8.63
N ILE A 77 -0.33 1.69 -7.35
CA ILE A 77 -1.73 1.58 -6.90
C ILE A 77 -2.61 2.59 -7.65
N ALA A 78 -2.15 3.84 -7.78
CA ALA A 78 -2.89 4.89 -8.47
C ALA A 78 -3.09 4.58 -9.97
N ILE A 79 -2.06 4.07 -10.66
CA ILE A 79 -2.15 3.67 -12.08
C ILE A 79 -3.15 2.53 -12.24
N TYR A 80 -3.09 1.50 -11.40
CA TYR A 80 -4.03 0.38 -11.44
C TYR A 80 -5.48 0.86 -11.31
N TYR A 81 -5.78 1.65 -10.28
CA TYR A 81 -7.14 2.15 -10.07
C TYR A 81 -7.58 3.23 -11.06
N GLN A 82 -6.64 3.90 -11.73
CA GLN A 82 -6.96 4.80 -12.85
C GLN A 82 -7.46 4.01 -14.05
N ASN A 83 -6.83 2.88 -14.36
CA ASN A 83 -7.25 1.99 -15.46
C ASN A 83 -8.63 1.35 -15.19
N GLU A 84 -8.95 1.11 -13.91
CA GLU A 84 -10.27 0.64 -13.46
C GLU A 84 -11.32 1.77 -13.36
N ASN A 85 -11.04 2.99 -13.82
CA ASN A 85 -11.92 4.16 -13.74
C ASN A 85 -12.39 4.50 -12.30
N SER A 86 -11.54 4.30 -11.30
CA SER A 86 -11.86 4.59 -9.90
C SER A 86 -11.66 6.06 -9.55
N SER A 87 -12.64 6.68 -8.88
CA SER A 87 -12.59 8.08 -8.42
C SER A 87 -11.64 8.33 -7.25
N ILE A 88 -11.04 7.27 -6.68
CA ILE A 88 -10.21 7.34 -5.47
C ILE A 88 -8.73 7.70 -5.77
N VAL A 89 -8.33 7.71 -7.03
CA VAL A 89 -6.95 7.93 -7.51
C VAL A 89 -6.32 9.23 -6.95
N PRO A 90 -7.00 10.40 -6.96
CA PRO A 90 -6.42 11.63 -6.40
C PRO A 90 -6.12 11.54 -4.91
N MET A 91 -6.80 10.63 -4.20
CA MET A 91 -6.60 10.43 -2.78
C MET A 91 -5.45 9.48 -2.47
N ILE A 92 -4.98 8.67 -3.44
CA ILE A 92 -3.90 7.70 -3.27
C ILE A 92 -2.52 8.36 -3.39
N ASN A 93 -2.29 9.07 -4.50
CA ASN A 93 -1.00 9.66 -4.86
C ASN A 93 -0.98 11.18 -4.60
N ASN A 94 -0.99 11.57 -3.33
CA ASN A 94 -1.10 12.97 -2.89
C ASN A 94 0.08 13.44 -2.02
N GLY A 95 1.19 12.69 -2.01
CA GLY A 95 2.39 13.01 -1.22
C GLY A 95 2.25 12.78 0.29
N LYS A 96 1.13 12.26 0.78
CA LYS A 96 0.94 11.94 2.21
C LYS A 96 1.36 10.51 2.51
N ASP A 97 2.09 10.34 3.61
CA ASP A 97 2.45 9.03 4.16
C ASP A 97 1.22 8.16 4.40
N PHE A 98 1.39 6.85 4.20
CA PHE A 98 0.33 5.87 4.39
C PHE A 98 0.88 4.47 4.65
N TYR A 99 0.02 3.63 5.22
CA TYR A 99 0.19 2.18 5.18
C TYR A 99 -0.78 1.57 4.16
N VAL A 100 -0.47 0.37 3.68
CA VAL A 100 -1.43 -0.47 2.95
C VAL A 100 -1.91 -1.58 3.87
N LYS A 101 -3.22 -1.87 3.85
CA LYS A 101 -3.78 -3.09 4.44
C LYS A 101 -4.42 -3.93 3.36
N ILE A 102 -4.05 -5.20 3.30
CA ILE A 102 -4.70 -6.18 2.42
C ILE A 102 -6.01 -6.60 3.09
N ILE A 103 -7.14 -6.52 2.39
CA ILE A 103 -8.48 -6.88 2.89
C ILE A 103 -9.21 -7.88 2.00
#